data_AF-A0A3R8PJU2-F1
#
_entry.id   AF-A0A3R8PJU2-F1
#
_cell.length_a   1.000
_cell.length_b   1.000
_cell.length_c   1.000
_cell.angle_alpha   90.00
_cell.angle_beta   90.00
_cell.angle_gamma   90.00
#
_symmetry.space_group_name_H-M   'P 1'
#
loop_
_entity.id
_entity.type
_entity.pdbx_description
1 polymer ?
#
loop_
_entity_poly.entity_id
_entity_poly.type
_entity_poly.pdbx_seq_one_letter_code
_entity_poly.pdbx_strand_id
1 'polypeptide(L)'
;MSHFIGAGFLQDCNFGDDAYAAMGIHDVDVSKDGETCEGYVRSGDDGPEAAVRIKVSGKDYRYDSDDSSPQDPDLSTWKRRSTTRSGGAKVCQYWGATGNLAPTYVETTGPCDAIDPAARFLQDLTAQRDWIAAANRAKQGGGEFTVERPRNLRITPPTFRLDDATWQKHLTDAKDQPSKETVDFMESRDSTFDLTEMSATRTEEGTELCFAATFTLGEGVRDNNWYPPQLVIQLPGEKPDSVDLSWKPVGDETVRAGLTAQGRSCTTITTFRSIDVPVAVGGLSRNASYTRDSSDNMRWIWKTRI
;
A
#
# COMPACT_ATOMS: atom_id res chain seq x y z
N MET A 1 25.97 -1.37 22.02
CA MET A 1 26.04 0.02 22.52
C MET A 1 24.65 0.61 22.37
N SER A 2 24.06 1.13 23.45
CA SER A 2 22.66 1.61 23.46
C SER A 2 22.60 3.07 23.03
N HIS A 3 22.00 3.35 21.87
CA HIS A 3 21.69 4.70 21.39
C HIS A 3 20.31 5.19 21.85
N PHE A 4 19.69 4.51 22.83
CA PHE A 4 18.24 4.47 22.91
C PHE A 4 17.54 5.68 23.53
N ILE A 5 18.15 6.44 24.44
CA ILE A 5 17.43 7.53 25.14
C ILE A 5 18.42 8.63 25.55
N GLY A 6 18.68 9.58 24.65
CA GLY A 6 19.34 10.84 24.97
C GLY A 6 18.33 11.95 25.24
N ALA A 7 18.30 12.48 26.47
CA ALA A 7 17.52 13.66 26.87
C ALA A 7 15.98 13.60 26.67
N GLY A 8 15.39 12.40 26.65
CA GLY A 8 13.94 12.24 26.66
C GLY A 8 13.26 12.15 25.29
N PHE A 9 14.01 11.97 24.20
CA PHE A 9 13.46 11.80 22.85
C PHE A 9 13.95 10.49 22.21
N LEU A 10 13.13 9.86 21.37
CA LEU A 10 13.63 8.87 20.40
C LEU A 10 14.49 9.63 19.38
N GLN A 11 15.72 9.17 19.17
CA GLN A 11 16.68 9.78 18.24
C GLN A 11 16.81 8.98 16.94
N ASP A 12 16.53 7.68 17.02
CA ASP A 12 16.44 6.78 15.89
C ASP A 12 15.27 5.80 16.12
N CYS A 13 14.86 5.14 15.04
CA CYS A 13 13.83 4.12 15.08
C CYS A 13 14.44 2.71 15.07
N ASN A 14 15.74 2.54 15.32
CA ASN A 14 16.42 1.25 15.28
C ASN A 14 16.16 0.42 16.55
N PHE A 15 14.94 -0.09 16.69
CA PHE A 15 14.48 -0.82 17.89
C PHE A 15 15.06 -2.23 18.02
N GLY A 16 15.66 -2.76 16.96
CA GLY A 16 16.11 -4.15 16.87
C GLY A 16 14.98 -5.13 16.52
N ASP A 17 15.37 -6.29 16.01
CA ASP A 17 14.45 -7.26 15.40
C ASP A 17 13.34 -7.74 16.34
N ASP A 18 13.66 -7.98 17.62
CA ASP A 18 12.68 -8.42 18.63
C ASP A 18 11.58 -7.38 18.86
N ALA A 19 11.91 -6.10 18.79
CA ALA A 19 10.95 -5.02 18.96
C ALA A 19 10.04 -4.89 17.73
N TYR A 20 10.59 -4.98 16.52
CA TYR A 20 9.79 -4.98 15.30
C TYR A 20 8.91 -6.23 15.19
N ALA A 21 9.44 -7.40 15.53
CA ALA A 21 8.66 -8.62 15.63
C ALA A 21 7.51 -8.48 16.62
N ALA A 22 7.73 -7.81 17.77
CA ALA A 22 6.66 -7.50 18.71
C ALA A 22 5.60 -6.55 18.11
N MET A 23 6.00 -5.57 17.29
CA MET A 23 5.05 -4.73 16.53
C MET A 23 4.35 -5.48 15.38
N GLY A 24 4.78 -6.71 15.05
CA GLY A 24 4.34 -7.43 13.86
C GLY A 24 4.94 -6.90 12.55
N ILE A 25 6.02 -6.11 12.62
CA ILE A 25 6.75 -5.57 11.47
C ILE A 25 7.92 -6.50 11.14
N HIS A 26 8.06 -6.86 9.87
CA HIS A 26 9.17 -7.66 9.35
C HIS A 26 9.82 -7.01 8.12
N ASP A 27 10.97 -7.56 7.71
CA ASP A 27 11.78 -7.09 6.59
C ASP A 27 12.11 -5.59 6.70
N VAL A 28 12.59 -5.19 7.88
CA VAL A 28 12.80 -3.79 8.21
C VAL A 28 14.06 -3.26 7.56
N ASP A 29 13.93 -2.15 6.84
CA ASP A 29 15.04 -1.31 6.41
C ASP A 29 15.10 -0.04 7.26
N VAL A 30 16.29 0.29 7.75
CA VAL A 30 16.54 1.47 8.59
C VAL A 30 17.37 2.46 7.79
N SER A 31 16.87 3.67 7.63
CA SER A 31 17.58 4.74 6.92
C SER A 31 18.95 5.00 7.53
N LYS A 32 19.89 5.50 6.72
CA LYS A 32 21.27 5.75 7.16
C LYS A 32 21.40 6.70 8.34
N ASP A 33 20.47 7.64 8.48
CA ASP A 33 20.37 8.59 9.59
C ASP A 33 19.59 8.04 10.79
N GLY A 34 18.99 6.85 10.66
CA GLY A 34 18.15 6.21 11.68
C GLY A 34 16.81 6.89 11.89
N GLU A 35 16.48 7.97 11.16
CA GLU A 35 15.26 8.75 11.38
C GLU A 35 14.02 8.10 10.75
N THR A 36 14.18 7.20 9.77
CA THR A 36 13.09 6.52 9.07
C THR A 36 13.32 5.02 9.02
N CYS A 37 12.30 4.24 9.36
CA CYS A 37 12.32 2.79 9.30
C CYS A 37 11.11 2.33 8.49
N GLU A 38 11.35 1.47 7.52
CA GLU A 38 10.31 0.94 6.63
C GLU A 38 10.25 -0.57 6.78
N GLY A 39 9.06 -1.15 6.67
CA GLY A 39 8.87 -2.58 6.77
C GLY A 39 7.45 -2.96 6.38
N TYR A 40 7.08 -4.19 6.69
CA TYR A 40 5.79 -4.74 6.31
C TYR A 40 5.10 -5.40 7.48
N VAL A 41 3.78 -5.33 7.46
CA VAL A 41 2.93 -5.93 8.47
C VAL A 41 1.98 -6.90 7.80
N ARG A 42 1.91 -8.12 8.33
CA ARG A 42 1.01 -9.18 7.85
C ARG A 42 -0.21 -9.33 8.75
N SER A 43 -1.39 -9.45 8.13
CA SER A 43 -2.62 -9.80 8.84
C SER A 43 -2.71 -11.31 9.04
N GLY A 44 -2.42 -11.81 10.25
CA GLY A 44 -2.35 -13.25 10.52
C GLY A 44 -1.21 -13.96 9.77
N ASP A 45 -1.26 -15.29 9.69
CA ASP A 45 -0.13 -16.09 9.16
C ASP A 45 -0.02 -16.03 7.61
N ASP A 46 -1.16 -16.04 6.91
CA ASP A 46 -1.25 -16.11 5.44
C ASP A 46 -2.00 -14.93 4.79
N GLY A 47 -2.34 -13.90 5.57
CA GLY A 47 -3.14 -12.78 5.10
C GLY A 47 -2.34 -11.70 4.38
N PRO A 48 -3.00 -10.57 4.07
CA PRO A 48 -2.39 -9.48 3.32
C PRO A 48 -1.21 -8.83 4.04
N GLU A 49 -0.24 -8.37 3.27
CA GLU A 49 0.91 -7.59 3.75
C GLU A 49 0.83 -6.15 3.27
N ALA A 50 0.88 -5.20 4.21
CA ALA A 50 0.86 -3.76 3.94
C ALA A 50 2.20 -3.11 4.34
N ALA A 51 2.65 -2.15 3.53
CA ALA A 51 3.84 -1.36 3.86
C ALA A 51 3.57 -0.44 5.05
N VAL A 52 4.56 -0.34 5.94
CA VAL A 52 4.56 0.51 7.13
C VAL A 52 5.85 1.32 7.17
N ARG A 53 5.74 2.58 7.60
CA ARG A 53 6.87 3.46 7.82
C ARG A 53 6.77 4.09 9.20
N ILE A 54 7.86 4.06 9.96
CA ILE A 54 8.04 4.79 11.22
C ILE A 54 9.03 5.92 10.96
N LYS A 55 8.67 7.17 11.30
CA LYS A 55 9.60 8.31 11.26
C LYS A 55 9.74 8.90 12.66
N VAL A 56 10.98 9.13 13.07
CA VAL A 56 11.34 9.77 14.34
C VAL A 56 12.08 11.08 14.06
N SER A 57 11.38 12.09 13.54
CA SER A 57 12.00 13.38 13.28
C SER A 57 11.10 14.55 13.66
N GLY A 58 11.61 15.40 14.55
CA GLY A 58 11.04 16.67 15.03
C GLY A 58 10.59 17.69 13.98
N LYS A 59 11.05 17.54 12.74
CA LYS A 59 11.30 18.69 11.85
C LYS A 59 10.15 19.02 10.90
N ASP A 60 9.25 18.08 10.62
CA ASP A 60 8.14 18.26 9.68
C ASP A 60 6.76 18.19 10.35
N TYR A 61 6.74 18.42 11.67
CA TYR A 61 5.55 18.24 12.47
C TYR A 61 4.56 19.40 12.33
N ARG A 62 3.36 19.10 11.84
CA ARG A 62 2.25 20.05 11.83
C ARG A 62 0.95 19.36 12.22
N TYR A 63 0.52 19.59 13.47
CA TYR A 63 -0.86 19.32 13.86
C TYR A 63 -1.79 20.11 12.94
N ASP A 64 -2.79 19.41 12.40
CA ASP A 64 -3.94 20.08 11.82
C ASP A 64 -5.14 19.89 12.74
N SER A 65 -6.02 20.89 12.83
CA SER A 65 -7.18 20.83 13.72
C SER A 65 -8.17 19.74 13.36
N ASP A 66 -8.09 19.24 12.12
CA ASP A 66 -9.00 18.26 11.55
C ASP A 66 -8.56 16.81 11.81
N ASP A 67 -7.45 16.60 12.53
CA ASP A 67 -6.96 15.27 12.87
C ASP A 67 -7.88 14.58 13.90
N SER A 68 -8.43 13.43 13.51
CA SER A 68 -9.26 12.58 14.37
C SER A 68 -8.42 11.84 15.42
N SER A 69 -9.07 11.17 16.37
CA SER A 69 -8.36 10.18 17.21
C SER A 69 -8.39 8.82 16.51
N PRO A 70 -7.41 7.94 16.72
CA PRO A 70 -7.52 6.52 16.36
C PRO A 70 -8.80 5.90 16.92
N GLN A 71 -9.29 4.84 16.26
CA GLN A 71 -10.45 4.09 16.76
C GLN A 71 -10.12 3.29 18.02
N ASP A 72 -8.85 2.94 18.18
CA ASP A 72 -8.34 2.26 19.36
C ASP A 72 -8.38 3.19 20.60
N PRO A 73 -9.15 2.85 21.65
CA PRO A 73 -9.24 3.67 22.86
C PRO A 73 -7.91 3.78 23.61
N ASP A 74 -7.03 2.78 23.48
CA ASP A 74 -5.71 2.79 24.12
C ASP A 74 -4.79 3.83 23.47
N LEU A 75 -5.10 4.28 22.24
CA LEU A 75 -4.35 5.30 21.50
C LEU A 75 -5.01 6.68 21.57
N SER A 76 -5.76 6.97 22.63
CA SER A 76 -6.44 8.27 22.84
C SER A 76 -5.50 9.49 22.83
N THR A 77 -4.21 9.30 23.12
CA THR A 77 -3.19 10.36 23.04
C THR A 77 -2.54 10.46 21.66
N TRP A 78 -3.01 9.71 20.67
CA TRP A 78 -2.53 9.80 19.30
C TRP A 78 -3.54 10.55 18.44
N LYS A 79 -3.03 11.13 17.35
CA LYS A 79 -3.82 11.77 16.31
C LYS A 79 -3.72 10.94 15.04
N ARG A 80 -4.86 10.76 14.39
CA ARG A 80 -5.02 10.00 13.16
C ARG A 80 -5.45 10.91 12.04
N ARG A 81 -4.71 10.83 10.95
CA ARG A 81 -5.09 11.37 9.65
C ARG A 81 -5.19 10.24 8.63
N SER A 82 -6.29 10.21 7.89
CA SER A 82 -6.42 9.38 6.69
C SER A 82 -6.47 10.33 5.51
N THR A 83 -5.45 10.33 4.67
CA THR A 83 -5.45 11.13 3.44
C THR A 83 -5.44 10.24 2.22
N THR A 84 -5.86 10.80 1.09
CA THR A 84 -5.61 10.22 -0.22
C THR A 84 -4.44 10.99 -0.82
N ARG A 85 -3.31 10.32 -1.07
CA ARG A 85 -2.15 10.95 -1.70
C ARG A 85 -2.45 11.32 -3.15
N SER A 86 -1.67 12.25 -3.70
CA SER A 86 -1.61 12.55 -5.14
C SER A 86 -1.29 11.25 -5.89
N GLY A 87 -2.30 10.62 -6.50
CA GLY A 87 -2.18 9.27 -7.08
C GLY A 87 -3.29 8.31 -6.64
N GLY A 88 -4.10 8.66 -5.63
CA GLY A 88 -5.28 7.90 -5.24
C GLY A 88 -5.07 6.91 -4.10
N ALA A 89 -3.83 6.63 -3.70
CA ALA A 89 -3.55 5.74 -2.58
C ALA A 89 -4.02 6.33 -1.24
N LYS A 90 -4.86 5.58 -0.53
CA LYS A 90 -5.21 5.87 0.86
C LYS A 90 -4.00 5.62 1.75
N VAL A 91 -3.71 6.61 2.59
CA VAL A 91 -2.61 6.54 3.53
C VAL A 91 -3.14 6.87 4.91
N CYS A 92 -2.86 6.00 5.86
CA CYS A 92 -3.17 6.24 7.26
C CYS A 92 -1.92 6.64 8.03
N GLN A 93 -2.08 7.66 8.88
CA GLN A 93 -1.00 8.37 9.53
C GLN A 93 -1.35 8.59 11.00
N TYR A 94 -0.52 8.08 11.90
CA TYR A 94 -0.64 8.23 13.34
C TYR A 94 0.49 9.09 13.88
N TRP A 95 0.15 10.08 14.69
CA TRP A 95 1.09 10.99 15.34
C TRP A 95 0.91 10.95 16.85
N GLY A 96 2.00 10.77 17.59
CA GLY A 96 1.97 10.87 19.05
C GLY A 96 1.67 12.32 19.48
N ALA A 97 0.82 12.53 20.50
CA ALA A 97 0.62 13.86 21.05
C ALA A 97 1.89 14.36 21.79
N THR A 98 2.15 15.67 21.72
CA THR A 98 3.29 16.36 22.32
C THR A 98 3.44 16.02 23.81
N GLY A 99 4.65 15.62 24.19
CA GLY A 99 5.04 15.21 25.55
C GLY A 99 5.74 13.85 25.59
N ASN A 100 5.51 13.03 24.57
CA ASN A 100 5.90 11.64 24.53
C ASN A 100 6.78 11.34 23.30
N LEU A 101 8.09 11.21 23.54
CA LEU A 101 9.15 11.05 22.53
C LEU A 101 9.22 12.24 21.54
N ALA A 102 10.21 12.30 20.64
CA ALA A 102 10.15 13.27 19.54
C ALA A 102 8.81 13.07 18.79
N PRO A 103 8.27 14.04 18.02
CA PRO A 103 7.07 13.77 17.22
C PRO A 103 7.36 12.56 16.33
N THR A 104 6.78 11.45 16.77
CA THR A 104 6.97 10.13 16.21
C THR A 104 5.74 9.83 15.41
N TYR A 105 6.00 9.20 14.29
CA TYR A 105 5.06 9.02 13.23
C TYR A 105 5.02 7.57 12.83
N VAL A 106 3.83 7.04 12.64
CA VAL A 106 3.64 5.77 11.96
C VAL A 106 2.71 5.98 10.78
N GLU A 107 3.09 5.45 9.63
CA GLU A 107 2.34 5.50 8.38
C GLU A 107 2.10 4.11 7.86
N THR A 108 0.98 3.91 7.17
CA THR A 108 0.77 2.77 6.29
C THR A 108 0.02 3.17 5.02
N THR A 109 0.30 2.47 3.94
CA THR A 109 -0.51 2.47 2.70
C THR A 109 -1.69 1.49 2.77
N GLY A 110 -1.79 0.72 3.86
CA GLY A 110 -2.92 -0.14 4.19
C GLY A 110 -3.96 0.53 5.10
N PRO A 111 -4.84 -0.26 5.72
CA PRO A 111 -5.84 0.23 6.66
C PRO A 111 -5.18 0.67 7.98
N CYS A 112 -5.82 1.60 8.69
CA CYS A 112 -5.23 2.22 9.88
C CYS A 112 -4.91 1.24 11.02
N ASP A 113 -5.68 0.17 11.15
CA ASP A 113 -5.48 -0.90 12.12
C ASP A 113 -4.18 -1.69 11.88
N ALA A 114 -3.60 -1.64 10.69
CA ALA A 114 -2.29 -2.24 10.40
C ALA A 114 -1.14 -1.59 11.19
N ILE A 115 -1.31 -0.35 11.66
CA ILE A 115 -0.29 0.39 12.43
C ILE A 115 -0.63 0.58 13.91
N ASP A 116 -1.79 0.11 14.38
CA ASP A 116 -2.18 0.17 15.79
C ASP A 116 -1.13 -0.49 16.70
N PRO A 117 -0.59 -1.70 16.40
CA PRO A 117 0.43 -2.34 17.25
C PRO A 117 1.72 -1.53 17.39
N ALA A 118 2.19 -0.92 16.29
CA ALA A 118 3.38 -0.08 16.29
C ALA A 118 3.17 1.18 17.13
N ALA A 119 2.02 1.84 16.99
CA ALA A 119 1.67 3.00 17.80
C ALA A 119 1.54 2.66 19.29
N ARG A 120 0.95 1.50 19.63
CA ARG A 120 0.88 0.99 21.01
C ARG A 120 2.27 0.77 21.60
N PHE A 121 3.16 0.09 20.87
CA PHE A 121 4.54 -0.12 21.32
C PHE A 121 5.24 1.19 21.64
N LEU A 122 5.11 2.19 20.75
CA LEU A 122 5.75 3.49 20.93
C LEU A 122 5.16 4.28 22.12
N GLN A 123 3.85 4.16 22.35
CA GLN A 123 3.20 4.70 23.54
C GLN A 123 3.74 4.05 24.82
N ASP A 124 3.90 2.72 24.83
CA ASP A 124 4.39 1.97 25.98
C ASP A 124 5.86 2.26 26.28
N LEU A 125 6.69 2.37 25.24
CA LEU A 125 8.07 2.84 25.40
C LEU A 125 8.11 4.21 26.08
N THR A 126 7.17 5.08 25.75
CA THR A 126 7.06 6.37 26.43
C THR A 126 6.67 6.22 27.89
N ALA A 127 5.62 5.44 28.20
CA ALA A 127 5.20 5.21 29.57
C ALA A 127 6.33 4.59 30.41
N GLN A 128 7.13 3.69 29.84
CA GLN A 128 8.32 3.12 30.48
C GLN A 128 9.40 4.16 30.77
N ARG A 129 9.72 5.02 29.80
CA ARG A 129 10.65 6.15 29.99
C ARG A 129 10.21 7.03 31.16
N ASP A 130 8.94 7.42 31.19
CA ASP A 130 8.39 8.34 32.19
C ASP A 130 8.38 7.73 33.58
N TRP A 131 8.04 6.43 33.67
CA TRP A 131 8.14 5.67 34.90
C TRP A 131 9.57 5.59 35.44
N ILE A 132 10.56 5.29 34.59
CA ILE A 132 11.98 5.26 34.99
C ILE A 132 12.44 6.64 35.46
N ALA A 133 12.08 7.70 34.73
CA ALA A 133 12.43 9.06 35.10
C ALA A 133 11.83 9.46 36.47
N ALA A 134 10.55 9.15 36.70
CA ALA A 134 9.89 9.36 37.98
C ALA A 134 10.54 8.55 39.11
N ALA A 135 10.90 7.28 38.84
CA ALA A 135 11.56 6.41 39.82
C ALA A 135 12.91 6.95 40.24
N ASN A 136 13.70 7.46 39.28
CA ASN A 136 14.99 8.06 39.55
C ASN A 136 14.87 9.37 40.35
N ARG A 137 13.86 10.21 40.07
CA ARG A 137 13.59 11.44 40.85
C ARG A 137 13.17 11.12 42.29
N ALA A 138 12.29 10.13 42.47
CA ALA A 138 11.88 9.69 43.81
C ALA A 138 13.09 9.17 44.63
N LYS A 139 13.98 8.38 44.00
CA LYS A 139 15.23 7.92 44.63
C LYS A 139 16.18 9.05 45.04
N GLN A 140 16.12 10.22 44.40
CA GLN A 140 16.95 11.39 44.70
C GLN A 140 16.34 12.33 45.77
N GLY A 141 15.32 11.88 46.50
CA GLY A 141 14.68 12.64 47.60
C GLY A 141 13.41 13.41 47.19
N GLY A 142 12.88 13.14 46.00
CA GLY A 142 11.72 13.84 45.42
C GLY A 142 10.34 13.18 45.67
N GLY A 143 10.04 12.74 46.90
CA GLY A 143 8.69 12.30 47.29
C GLY A 143 8.31 10.84 47.00
N GLU A 144 7.11 10.45 47.45
CA GLU A 144 6.54 9.09 47.32
C GLU A 144 6.38 8.68 45.85
N PHE A 145 6.82 7.46 45.53
CA PHE A 145 6.78 6.92 44.18
C PHE A 145 5.38 6.37 43.86
N THR A 146 4.55 7.16 43.17
CA THR A 146 3.13 6.84 42.90
C THR A 146 2.82 6.48 41.44
N VAL A 147 3.83 6.34 40.57
CA VAL A 147 3.59 6.02 39.15
C VAL A 147 3.40 4.52 38.97
N GLU A 148 2.24 4.12 38.45
CA GLU A 148 1.95 2.74 38.10
C GLU A 148 3.00 2.20 37.12
N ARG A 149 3.50 0.99 37.39
CA ARG A 149 4.44 0.32 36.49
C ARG A 149 3.75 0.10 35.13
N PRO A 150 4.43 0.42 34.02
CA PRO A 150 3.91 0.15 32.68
C PRO A 150 3.49 -1.30 32.56
N ARG A 151 2.37 -1.55 31.90
CA ARG A 151 1.93 -2.91 31.60
C ARG A 151 2.93 -3.52 30.63
N ASN A 152 3.36 -4.76 30.89
CA ASN A 152 4.04 -5.55 29.86
C ASN A 152 3.00 -5.87 28.80
N LEU A 153 2.89 -5.02 27.78
CA LEU A 153 1.97 -5.26 26.70
C LEU A 153 2.55 -6.35 25.81
N ARG A 154 1.93 -7.53 25.91
CA ARG A 154 1.94 -8.48 24.79
C ARG A 154 1.27 -7.75 23.65
N ILE A 155 2.07 -7.29 22.71
CA ILE A 155 1.54 -6.74 21.48
C ILE A 155 1.06 -7.93 20.67
N THR A 156 -0.26 -8.03 20.56
CA THR A 156 -0.89 -9.02 19.69
C THR A 156 -0.53 -8.66 18.26
N PRO A 157 -0.17 -9.64 17.41
CA PRO A 157 0.01 -9.39 16.00
C PRO A 157 -1.19 -8.64 15.43
N PRO A 158 -0.97 -7.69 14.52
CA PRO A 158 -2.04 -6.96 13.86
C PRO A 158 -2.99 -7.93 13.17
N THR A 159 -4.29 -7.71 13.38
CA THR A 159 -5.35 -8.33 12.58
C THR A 159 -6.08 -7.22 11.88
N PHE A 160 -5.87 -7.09 10.57
CA PHE A 160 -6.52 -6.06 9.77
C PHE A 160 -7.19 -6.64 8.53
N ARG A 161 -8.12 -5.88 7.96
CA ARG A 161 -8.81 -6.23 6.70
C ARG A 161 -8.64 -5.13 5.67
N LEU A 162 -8.47 -5.55 4.42
CA LEU A 162 -8.50 -4.64 3.28
C LEU A 162 -9.96 -4.37 2.90
N ASP A 163 -10.58 -3.43 3.61
CA ASP A 163 -11.98 -3.05 3.44
C ASP A 163 -12.14 -2.07 2.25
N ASP A 164 -11.94 -2.58 1.03
CA ASP A 164 -12.24 -1.88 -0.21
C ASP A 164 -13.29 -2.64 -1.03
N ALA A 165 -14.53 -2.17 -0.99
CA ALA A 165 -15.65 -2.81 -1.66
C ALA A 165 -15.51 -2.84 -3.20
N THR A 166 -14.84 -1.86 -3.79
CA THR A 166 -14.64 -1.79 -5.24
C THR A 166 -13.60 -2.82 -5.67
N TRP A 167 -12.45 -2.86 -5.00
CA TRP A 167 -11.42 -3.89 -5.24
C TRP A 167 -11.96 -5.31 -4.99
N GLN A 168 -12.69 -5.53 -3.90
CA GLN A 168 -13.31 -6.83 -3.60
C GLN A 168 -14.32 -7.28 -4.66
N LYS A 169 -15.12 -6.34 -5.18
CA LYS A 169 -16.03 -6.62 -6.30
C LYS A 169 -15.24 -7.08 -7.53
N HIS A 170 -14.19 -6.34 -7.91
CA HIS A 170 -13.36 -6.68 -9.07
C HIS A 170 -12.61 -8.00 -8.91
N LEU A 171 -12.16 -8.32 -7.70
CA LEU A 171 -11.59 -9.64 -7.38
C LEU A 171 -12.58 -10.78 -7.56
N THR A 172 -13.83 -10.57 -7.18
CA THR A 172 -14.89 -11.57 -7.31
C THR A 172 -15.22 -11.85 -8.77
N ASP A 173 -15.18 -10.81 -9.62
CA ASP A 173 -15.44 -10.92 -11.05
C ASP A 173 -14.24 -11.54 -11.83
N ALA A 174 -13.04 -11.51 -11.24
CA ALA A 174 -11.79 -11.92 -11.86
C ALA A 174 -11.49 -13.44 -11.76
N LYS A 175 -10.97 -13.99 -12.86
CA LYS A 175 -10.54 -15.38 -13.02
C LYS A 175 -9.08 -15.58 -12.57
N ASP A 176 -8.75 -16.77 -12.08
CA ASP A 176 -7.41 -17.09 -11.57
C ASP A 176 -6.33 -17.26 -12.66
N GLN A 177 -6.73 -17.45 -13.92
CA GLN A 177 -5.81 -17.74 -15.02
C GLN A 177 -6.07 -16.83 -16.22
N PRO A 178 -5.01 -16.32 -16.88
CA PRO A 178 -5.12 -15.64 -18.16
C PRO A 178 -5.86 -16.47 -19.20
N SER A 179 -6.65 -15.80 -20.03
CA SER A 179 -7.46 -16.42 -21.08
C SER A 179 -7.66 -15.46 -22.24
N LYS A 180 -7.92 -15.99 -23.43
CA LYS A 180 -8.36 -15.19 -24.56
C LYS A 180 -9.80 -14.73 -24.34
N GLU A 181 -10.05 -13.44 -24.50
CA GLU A 181 -11.35 -12.82 -24.31
C GLU A 181 -11.79 -12.06 -25.55
N THR A 182 -13.06 -12.20 -25.91
CA THR A 182 -13.69 -11.30 -26.87
C THR A 182 -14.01 -9.99 -26.17
N VAL A 183 -13.52 -8.89 -26.72
CA VAL A 183 -13.75 -7.53 -26.23
C VAL A 183 -14.29 -6.67 -27.38
N ASP A 184 -15.38 -5.94 -27.12
CA ASP A 184 -15.77 -4.87 -28.02
C ASP A 184 -14.83 -3.68 -27.77
N PHE A 185 -14.23 -3.16 -28.84
CA PHE A 185 -13.18 -2.15 -28.75
C PHE A 185 -13.50 -1.00 -29.71
N MET A 186 -13.76 0.18 -29.16
CA MET A 186 -14.23 1.36 -29.91
C MET A 186 -15.49 1.03 -30.73
N GLU A 187 -15.40 1.14 -32.06
CA GLU A 187 -16.44 0.77 -33.02
C GLU A 187 -16.22 -0.64 -33.59
N SER A 188 -15.14 -1.30 -33.18
CA SER A 188 -14.81 -2.65 -33.60
C SER A 188 -15.50 -3.67 -32.71
N ARG A 189 -16.21 -4.60 -33.35
CA ARG A 189 -16.84 -5.74 -32.70
C ARG A 189 -15.99 -6.98 -32.86
N ASP A 190 -16.16 -7.93 -31.95
CA ASP A 190 -15.48 -9.23 -32.00
C ASP A 190 -13.94 -9.13 -31.99
N SER A 191 -13.39 -8.03 -31.45
CA SER A 191 -11.95 -7.95 -31.21
C SER A 191 -11.58 -8.95 -30.11
N THR A 192 -10.33 -9.40 -30.11
CA THR A 192 -9.87 -10.36 -29.09
C THR A 192 -8.64 -9.85 -28.37
N PHE A 193 -8.65 -9.98 -27.04
CA PHE A 193 -7.51 -9.71 -26.18
C PHE A 193 -7.06 -11.04 -25.56
N ASP A 194 -5.81 -11.40 -25.76
CA ASP A 194 -5.21 -12.62 -25.24
C ASP A 194 -4.04 -12.25 -24.33
N LEU A 195 -4.21 -12.43 -23.02
CA LEU A 195 -3.15 -12.20 -22.05
C LEU A 195 -2.24 -13.43 -22.02
N THR A 196 -1.15 -13.37 -22.79
CA THR A 196 -0.23 -14.50 -23.00
C THR A 196 0.76 -14.72 -21.86
N GLU A 197 1.06 -13.68 -21.09
CA GLU A 197 1.93 -13.74 -19.92
C GLU A 197 1.36 -12.82 -18.83
N MET A 198 1.30 -13.34 -17.61
CA MET A 198 1.02 -12.58 -16.39
C MET A 198 1.84 -13.22 -15.28
N SER A 199 2.87 -12.52 -14.83
CA SER A 199 3.78 -13.03 -13.81
C SER A 199 4.03 -11.97 -12.73
N ALA A 200 4.22 -12.44 -11.50
CA ALA A 200 4.57 -11.63 -10.36
C ALA A 200 5.90 -12.14 -9.79
N THR A 201 6.90 -11.27 -9.73
CA THR A 201 8.24 -11.61 -9.23
C THR A 201 8.63 -10.62 -8.15
N ARG A 202 8.99 -11.13 -6.97
CA ARG A 202 9.47 -10.30 -5.86
C ARG A 202 10.89 -9.82 -6.13
N THR A 203 11.10 -8.51 -6.01
CA THR A 203 12.38 -7.82 -6.18
C THR A 203 12.74 -7.05 -4.91
N GLU A 204 13.91 -6.41 -4.89
CA GLU A 204 14.30 -5.53 -3.78
C GLU A 204 13.42 -4.27 -3.70
N GLU A 205 12.90 -3.80 -4.83
CA GLU A 205 12.11 -2.57 -4.93
C GLU A 205 10.61 -2.78 -4.68
N GLY A 206 10.11 -4.02 -4.81
CA GLY A 206 8.69 -4.35 -4.65
C GLY A 206 8.33 -5.69 -5.30
N THR A 207 7.08 -5.88 -5.70
CA THR A 207 6.69 -6.99 -6.58
C THR A 207 6.54 -6.46 -8.00
N GLU A 208 7.38 -6.95 -8.91
CA GLU A 208 7.30 -6.66 -10.35
C GLU A 208 6.21 -7.54 -10.99
N LEU A 209 5.21 -6.89 -11.57
CA LEU A 209 4.16 -7.50 -12.39
C LEU A 209 4.48 -7.32 -13.86
N CYS A 210 4.76 -8.42 -14.56
CA CYS A 210 5.02 -8.42 -15.99
C CYS A 210 3.84 -9.01 -16.76
N PHE A 211 3.48 -8.32 -17.85
CA PHE A 211 2.39 -8.68 -18.72
C PHE A 211 2.87 -8.76 -20.17
N ALA A 212 2.41 -9.77 -20.88
CA ALA A 212 2.47 -9.82 -22.33
C ALA A 212 1.09 -10.16 -22.88
N ALA A 213 0.65 -9.44 -23.90
CA ALA A 213 -0.66 -9.62 -24.50
C ALA A 213 -0.61 -9.55 -26.02
N THR A 214 -1.56 -10.22 -26.64
CA THR A 214 -1.87 -10.08 -28.05
C THR A 214 -3.27 -9.49 -28.20
N PHE A 215 -3.40 -8.43 -29.00
CA PHE A 215 -4.68 -7.86 -29.37
C PHE A 215 -4.91 -8.06 -30.86
N THR A 216 -6.06 -8.61 -31.23
CA THR A 216 -6.48 -8.76 -32.62
C THR A 216 -7.73 -7.93 -32.84
N LEU A 217 -7.63 -7.02 -33.80
CA LEU A 217 -8.68 -6.10 -34.19
C LEU A 217 -9.79 -6.84 -34.94
N GLY A 218 -11.04 -6.62 -34.53
CA GLY A 218 -12.22 -7.24 -35.12
C GLY A 218 -12.81 -6.44 -36.28
N GLU A 219 -14.08 -6.68 -36.56
CA GLU A 219 -14.81 -6.08 -37.68
C GLU A 219 -15.23 -4.63 -37.39
N GLY A 220 -15.45 -3.82 -38.43
CA GLY A 220 -16.13 -2.51 -38.30
C GLY A 220 -15.25 -1.31 -37.97
N VAL A 221 -13.92 -1.43 -38.06
CA VAL A 221 -12.98 -0.32 -37.84
C VAL A 221 -13.08 0.69 -38.97
N ARG A 222 -13.39 1.95 -38.63
CA ARG A 222 -13.61 3.03 -39.60
C ARG A 222 -12.48 4.04 -39.70
N ASP A 223 -11.59 4.10 -38.71
CA ASP A 223 -10.56 5.15 -38.59
C ASP A 223 -9.13 4.59 -38.57
N ASN A 224 -8.20 5.37 -39.12
CA ASN A 224 -6.76 5.09 -39.04
C ASN A 224 -6.15 5.39 -37.65
N ASN A 225 -6.89 6.08 -36.78
CA ASN A 225 -6.48 6.36 -35.40
C ASN A 225 -6.95 5.23 -34.48
N TRP A 226 -6.33 4.06 -34.60
CA TRP A 226 -6.54 2.95 -33.68
C TRP A 226 -5.51 3.04 -32.53
N TYR A 227 -5.98 2.91 -31.28
CA TYR A 227 -5.12 2.87 -30.10
C TYR A 227 -5.34 1.55 -29.38
N PRO A 228 -4.38 0.62 -29.36
CA PRO A 228 -4.59 -0.64 -28.69
C PRO A 228 -5.00 -0.48 -27.22
N PRO A 229 -5.81 -1.39 -26.68
CA PRO A 229 -6.28 -1.31 -25.30
C PRO A 229 -5.11 -1.36 -24.31
N GLN A 230 -5.35 -0.81 -23.12
CA GLN A 230 -4.40 -0.87 -22.01
C GLN A 230 -4.78 -1.99 -21.05
N LEU A 231 -3.82 -2.46 -20.26
CA LEU A 231 -4.12 -3.21 -19.06
C LEU A 231 -4.32 -2.25 -17.90
N VAL A 232 -5.19 -2.60 -16.97
CA VAL A 232 -5.44 -1.81 -15.77
C VAL A 232 -5.40 -2.74 -14.57
N ILE A 233 -4.73 -2.32 -13.50
CA ILE A 233 -4.70 -3.03 -12.22
C ILE A 233 -5.45 -2.24 -11.17
N GLN A 234 -6.10 -2.92 -10.22
CA GLN A 234 -6.74 -2.27 -9.07
C GLN A 234 -6.09 -2.74 -7.79
N LEU A 235 -5.57 -1.80 -7.00
CA LEU A 235 -5.05 -2.05 -5.66
C LEU A 235 -6.08 -1.59 -4.60
N PRO A 236 -6.12 -2.21 -3.41
CA PRO A 236 -7.02 -1.80 -2.34
C PRO A 236 -6.81 -0.32 -1.97
N GLY A 237 -7.88 0.48 -1.99
CA GLY A 237 -7.83 1.88 -1.60
C GLY A 237 -7.11 2.80 -2.59
N GLU A 238 -6.72 2.31 -3.77
CA GLU A 238 -6.04 3.08 -4.81
C GLU A 238 -6.98 3.35 -6.00
N LYS A 239 -6.60 4.30 -6.86
CA LYS A 239 -7.23 4.41 -8.17
C LYS A 239 -6.73 3.28 -9.08
N PRO A 240 -7.51 2.85 -10.07
CA PRO A 240 -7.00 1.92 -11.08
C PRO A 240 -5.75 2.50 -11.75
N ASP A 241 -4.69 1.71 -11.83
CA ASP A 241 -3.43 2.11 -12.47
C ASP A 241 -3.32 1.49 -13.87
N SER A 242 -3.00 2.34 -14.85
CA SER A 242 -2.88 1.94 -16.25
C SER A 242 -1.48 1.37 -16.52
N VAL A 243 -1.44 0.14 -17.02
CA VAL A 243 -0.23 -0.50 -17.52
C VAL A 243 -0.16 -0.29 -19.03
N ASP A 244 0.69 0.65 -19.44
CA ASP A 244 0.96 0.91 -20.86
C ASP A 244 1.78 -0.22 -21.46
N LEU A 245 1.13 -1.04 -22.28
CA LEU A 245 1.78 -2.06 -23.09
C LEU A 245 2.47 -1.42 -24.29
N SER A 246 3.74 -1.77 -24.51
CA SER A 246 4.50 -1.32 -25.68
C SER A 246 4.07 -2.09 -26.93
N TRP A 247 2.88 -1.76 -27.45
CA TRP A 247 2.25 -2.44 -28.57
C TRP A 247 3.02 -2.29 -29.88
N LYS A 248 3.19 -3.41 -30.60
CA LYS A 248 3.79 -3.47 -31.93
C LYS A 248 2.90 -4.30 -32.87
N PRO A 249 2.52 -3.77 -34.04
CA PRO A 249 1.83 -4.55 -35.06
C PRO A 249 2.64 -5.79 -35.46
N VAL A 250 1.94 -6.87 -35.78
CA VAL A 250 2.53 -8.11 -36.29
C VAL A 250 2.24 -8.20 -37.79
N GLY A 251 3.28 -8.03 -38.60
CA GLY A 251 3.18 -8.12 -40.06
C GLY A 251 2.70 -6.83 -40.71
N ASP A 252 1.60 -6.90 -41.47
CA ASP A 252 1.02 -5.75 -42.16
C ASP A 252 0.44 -4.74 -41.17
N GLU A 253 0.83 -3.47 -41.29
CA GLU A 253 0.40 -2.36 -40.42
C GLU A 253 -0.90 -1.69 -40.90
N THR A 254 -1.47 -2.16 -42.01
CA THR A 254 -2.75 -1.66 -42.52
C THR A 254 -3.86 -1.92 -41.50
N VAL A 255 -4.54 -0.85 -41.08
CA VAL A 255 -5.66 -0.93 -40.13
C VAL A 255 -6.87 -1.58 -40.80
N ARG A 256 -7.08 -2.86 -40.53
CA ARG A 256 -8.22 -3.67 -40.99
C ARG A 256 -8.51 -4.82 -40.03
N ALA A 257 -9.69 -5.43 -40.15
CA ALA A 257 -10.03 -6.62 -39.38
C ALA A 257 -8.95 -7.70 -39.53
N GLY A 258 -8.57 -8.31 -38.40
CA GLY A 258 -7.46 -9.25 -38.29
C GLY A 258 -6.09 -8.63 -38.02
N LEU A 259 -5.95 -7.29 -38.05
CA LEU A 259 -4.72 -6.62 -37.63
C LEU A 259 -4.41 -7.05 -36.19
N THR A 260 -3.21 -7.56 -35.98
CA THR A 260 -2.76 -8.05 -34.68
C THR A 260 -1.61 -7.19 -34.17
N ALA A 261 -1.61 -6.90 -32.87
CA ALA A 261 -0.50 -6.26 -32.18
C ALA A 261 -0.11 -7.09 -30.96
N GLN A 262 1.17 -7.09 -30.63
CA GLN A 262 1.73 -7.69 -29.43
C GLN A 262 2.30 -6.60 -28.53
N GLY A 263 1.98 -6.67 -27.24
CA GLY A 263 2.42 -5.72 -26.23
C GLY A 263 3.08 -6.43 -25.07
N ARG A 264 4.10 -5.81 -24.49
CA ARG A 264 4.70 -6.23 -23.22
C ARG A 264 4.95 -5.00 -22.35
N SER A 265 4.80 -5.16 -21.04
CA SER A 265 5.18 -4.17 -20.04
C SER A 265 5.37 -4.83 -18.68
N CYS A 266 6.13 -4.16 -17.81
CA CYS A 266 6.23 -4.52 -16.41
C CYS A 266 5.97 -3.27 -15.55
N THR A 267 5.32 -3.45 -14.41
CA THR A 267 5.11 -2.40 -13.40
C THR A 267 5.46 -2.94 -12.02
N THR A 268 5.96 -2.08 -11.13
CA THR A 268 6.39 -2.48 -9.78
C THR A 268 5.41 -1.98 -8.75
N ILE A 269 4.84 -2.90 -7.96
CA ILE A 269 3.98 -2.59 -6.83
C ILE A 269 4.81 -2.58 -5.56
N THR A 270 4.79 -1.46 -4.85
CA THR A 270 5.57 -1.27 -3.61
C THR A 270 4.68 -1.19 -2.36
N THR A 271 3.38 -0.94 -2.54
CA THR A 271 2.42 -0.69 -1.46
C THR A 271 1.97 -1.96 -0.73
N PHE A 272 2.01 -3.11 -1.40
CA PHE A 272 1.62 -4.41 -0.86
C PHE A 272 2.60 -5.50 -1.31
N ARG A 273 2.71 -6.58 -0.51
CA ARG A 273 3.61 -7.72 -0.79
C ARG A 273 2.93 -9.08 -0.92
N SER A 274 1.67 -9.19 -0.50
CA SER A 274 0.90 -10.43 -0.55
C SER A 274 -0.57 -10.09 -0.70
N ILE A 275 -1.07 -9.93 -1.92
CA ILE A 275 -2.50 -9.74 -2.20
C ILE A 275 -2.86 -10.30 -3.58
N ASP A 276 -4.13 -10.63 -3.77
CA ASP A 276 -4.67 -10.82 -5.12
C ASP A 276 -4.94 -9.44 -5.75
N VAL A 277 -4.45 -9.25 -6.97
CA VAL A 277 -4.59 -8.02 -7.76
C VAL A 277 -5.45 -8.33 -8.98
N PRO A 278 -6.70 -7.82 -9.05
CA PRO A 278 -7.51 -7.93 -10.25
C PRO A 278 -6.95 -7.06 -11.36
N VAL A 279 -7.07 -7.55 -12.59
CA VAL A 279 -6.54 -7.01 -13.83
C VAL A 279 -7.68 -6.91 -14.84
N ALA A 280 -7.79 -5.76 -15.48
CA ALA A 280 -8.78 -5.44 -16.49
C ALA A 280 -8.14 -5.08 -17.84
N VAL A 281 -8.97 -5.16 -18.88
CA VAL A 281 -8.71 -4.50 -20.16
C VAL A 281 -9.43 -3.15 -20.16
N GLY A 282 -8.69 -2.07 -20.38
CA GLY A 282 -9.17 -0.69 -20.43
C GLY A 282 -9.05 -0.06 -21.82
N GLY A 283 -9.62 1.14 -21.99
CA GLY A 283 -9.58 1.86 -23.27
C GLY A 283 -10.54 1.32 -24.33
N LEU A 284 -11.60 0.61 -23.91
CA LEU A 284 -12.54 -0.07 -24.82
C LEU A 284 -13.50 0.87 -25.56
N SER A 285 -13.49 2.19 -25.33
CA SER A 285 -14.42 3.14 -25.97
C SER A 285 -13.75 4.42 -26.47
N ARG A 286 -14.29 5.03 -27.55
CA ARG A 286 -13.79 6.30 -28.13
C ARG A 286 -13.78 7.46 -27.12
N ASN A 287 -14.75 7.49 -26.21
CA ASN A 287 -14.90 8.57 -25.22
C ASN A 287 -13.96 8.41 -24.02
N ALA A 288 -13.22 7.29 -23.91
CA ALA A 288 -12.27 7.05 -22.83
C ALA A 288 -11.04 7.96 -22.91
N SER A 289 -10.80 8.62 -24.06
CA SER A 289 -9.67 9.55 -24.26
C SER A 289 -9.67 10.75 -23.32
N TYR A 290 -10.76 10.99 -22.56
CA TYR A 290 -10.88 12.13 -21.65
C TYR A 290 -11.07 11.78 -20.17
N THR A 291 -11.19 10.51 -19.80
CA THR A 291 -11.17 10.14 -18.37
C THR A 291 -10.38 8.85 -18.18
N ARG A 292 -9.08 9.00 -17.87
CA ARG A 292 -8.23 7.95 -17.27
C ARG A 292 -8.78 7.39 -15.93
N ASP A 293 -9.99 7.78 -15.52
CA ASP A 293 -10.53 7.71 -14.17
C ASP A 293 -11.92 7.03 -14.08
N SER A 294 -12.57 6.62 -15.20
CA SER A 294 -13.88 5.96 -15.13
C SER A 294 -13.77 4.43 -15.25
N SER A 295 -14.11 3.74 -14.16
CA SER A 295 -14.22 2.26 -14.09
C SER A 295 -15.21 1.66 -15.09
N ASP A 296 -16.09 2.49 -15.67
CA ASP A 296 -17.22 2.06 -16.49
C ASP A 296 -16.81 1.51 -17.86
N ASN A 297 -15.58 1.78 -18.31
CA ASN A 297 -15.04 1.28 -19.58
C ASN A 297 -13.97 0.19 -19.40
N MET A 298 -13.84 -0.34 -18.19
CA MET A 298 -12.91 -1.41 -17.85
C MET A 298 -13.67 -2.74 -17.75
N ARG A 299 -13.09 -3.79 -18.28
CA ARG A 299 -13.57 -5.15 -18.05
C ARG A 299 -12.55 -5.89 -17.19
N TRP A 300 -12.88 -6.12 -15.92
CA TRP A 300 -12.08 -6.91 -14.97
C TRP A 300 -12.23 -8.39 -15.31
N ILE A 301 -11.12 -9.09 -15.53
CA ILE A 301 -11.16 -10.45 -16.11
C ILE A 301 -10.25 -11.41 -15.39
N TRP A 302 -9.03 -10.98 -15.03
CA TRP A 302 -8.02 -11.86 -14.45
C TRP A 302 -7.60 -11.32 -13.10
N LYS A 303 -6.99 -12.17 -12.28
CA LYS A 303 -6.28 -11.73 -11.09
C LYS A 303 -4.98 -12.49 -10.95
N THR A 304 -3.97 -11.81 -10.42
CA THR A 304 -2.67 -12.39 -10.11
C THR A 304 -2.34 -12.11 -8.65
N ARG A 305 -1.66 -13.06 -8.00
CA ARG A 305 -1.15 -12.83 -6.65
C ARG A 305 0.22 -12.18 -6.74
N ILE A 306 0.43 -11.12 -5.97
CA ILE A 306 1.74 -10.48 -5.74
C ILE A 306 2.33 -10.85 -4.40
#